data_AF-K0YLN3-F1
#
_entry.id   AF-K0YLN3-F1
#
_cell.length_a   1.000
_cell.length_b   1.000
_cell.length_c   1.000
_cell.angle_alpha   90.00
_cell.angle_beta   90.00
_cell.angle_gamma   90.00
#
_symmetry.space_group_name_H-M   'P 1'
#
loop_
_entity.id
_entity.type
_entity.pdbx_description
1 polymer ?
#
loop_
_entity_poly.entity_id
_entity_poly.type
_entity_poly.pdbx_seq_one_letter_code
_entity_poly.pdbx_strand_id
1 'polypeptide(L)'
;MSGSSRVWVEHVTVRPDRIVADIRIADEACVLTSEDMIDKALCRYPHLLDHACVNDRGETFGTVASRTSVAHLVEHMAIEGQARVSSGAKSLFVGKTSWANRAKLLARVEISYEDDLVALASLRAAVLFVDYLLAEREEARFCVGEAPLKTEKRNGNESAGCFRIPYNG
;
A
#
# COMPACT_ATOMS: atom_id res chain seq x y z
N MET A 1 7.00 -17.27 15.70
CA MET A 1 5.65 -17.48 15.15
C MET A 1 5.75 -17.27 13.65
N SER A 2 5.59 -18.31 12.83
CA SER A 2 5.57 -18.14 11.38
C SER A 2 4.16 -17.70 10.98
N GLY A 3 3.86 -16.41 11.13
CA GLY A 3 2.63 -15.84 10.58
C GLY A 3 2.66 -15.93 9.05
N SER A 4 1.54 -16.26 8.43
CA SER A 4 1.43 -16.13 6.96
C SER A 4 1.59 -14.66 6.58
N SER A 5 2.33 -14.39 5.51
CA SER A 5 2.48 -13.01 5.00
C SER A 5 1.12 -12.40 4.65
N ARG A 6 0.93 -11.14 5.03
CA ARG A 6 -0.29 -10.34 4.82
C ARG A 6 -0.23 -9.59 3.50
N VAL A 7 0.98 -9.31 3.03
CA VAL A 7 1.24 -8.78 1.70
C VAL A 7 2.49 -9.43 1.13
N TRP A 8 2.45 -9.81 -0.15
CA TRP A 8 3.61 -10.37 -0.83
C TRP A 8 3.59 -10.07 -2.32
N VAL A 9 4.77 -10.14 -2.92
CA VAL A 9 4.91 -10.11 -4.37
C VAL A 9 4.57 -11.48 -4.92
N GLU A 10 3.53 -11.57 -5.74
CA GLU A 10 3.14 -12.82 -6.39
C GLU A 10 3.91 -13.05 -7.69
N HIS A 11 4.13 -11.98 -8.45
CA HIS A 11 4.85 -12.05 -9.72
C HIS A 11 5.53 -10.71 -10.03
N VAL A 12 6.69 -10.76 -10.68
CA VAL A 12 7.39 -9.58 -11.19
C VAL A 12 7.77 -9.80 -12.65
N THR A 13 7.53 -8.79 -13.47
CA THR A 13 8.06 -8.69 -14.82
C THR A 13 8.96 -7.47 -14.91
N VAL A 14 10.19 -7.66 -15.38
CA VAL A 14 11.10 -6.56 -15.72
C VAL A 14 10.89 -6.21 -17.18
N ARG A 15 10.58 -4.95 -17.46
CA ARG A 15 10.47 -4.37 -18.81
C ARG A 15 11.58 -3.34 -19.00
N PRO A 16 11.94 -2.96 -20.23
CA PRO A 16 13.07 -2.06 -20.48
C PRO A 16 13.06 -0.74 -19.70
N ASP A 17 11.89 -0.23 -19.33
CA ASP A 17 11.71 1.07 -18.68
C ASP A 17 11.06 1.00 -17.29
N ARG A 18 10.62 -0.19 -16.84
CA ARG A 18 9.87 -0.34 -15.58
C ARG A 18 9.84 -1.78 -15.09
N ILE A 19 9.70 -1.94 -13.78
CA ILE A 19 9.24 -3.21 -13.20
C ILE A 19 7.71 -3.18 -13.08
N VAL A 20 7.08 -4.34 -13.28
CA VAL A 20 5.65 -4.56 -13.07
C VAL A 20 5.50 -5.68 -12.04
N ALA A 21 5.03 -5.32 -10.85
CA ALA A 21 4.83 -6.25 -9.75
C ALA A 21 3.35 -6.45 -9.47
N ASP A 22 2.91 -7.71 -9.45
CA ASP A 22 1.60 -8.09 -8.95
C ASP A 22 1.74 -8.39 -7.45
N ILE A 23 1.05 -7.59 -6.63
CA ILE A 23 1.10 -7.64 -5.17
C ILE A 23 -0.21 -8.24 -4.66
N ARG A 24 -0.08 -9.36 -3.95
CA ARG A 24 -1.20 -10.05 -3.30
C ARG A 24 -1.35 -9.54 -1.87
N ILE A 25 -2.58 -9.27 -1.48
CA ILE A 25 -2.94 -8.89 -0.11
C ILE A 25 -3.82 -10.00 0.47
N ALA A 26 -3.52 -10.46 1.68
CA ALA A 26 -4.13 -11.65 2.27
C ALA A 26 -5.63 -11.50 2.55
N ASP A 27 -6.03 -10.33 3.04
CA ASP A 27 -7.38 -10.07 3.54
C ASP A 27 -7.80 -8.62 3.32
N GLU A 28 -9.10 -8.38 3.25
CA GLU A 28 -9.70 -7.05 3.08
C GLU A 28 -9.28 -6.09 4.21
N ALA A 29 -9.10 -6.59 5.44
CA ALA A 29 -8.59 -5.82 6.57
C ALA A 29 -7.17 -5.27 6.33
N CYS A 30 -6.38 -5.89 5.46
CA CYS A 30 -5.02 -5.49 5.11
C CYS A 30 -4.93 -4.56 3.90
N VAL A 31 -6.06 -4.23 3.26
CA VAL A 31 -6.06 -3.45 2.01
C VAL A 31 -5.63 -2.01 2.23
N LEU A 32 -6.09 -1.38 3.31
CA LEU A 32 -5.87 0.05 3.55
C LEU A 32 -4.75 0.29 4.56
N THR A 33 -3.99 1.35 4.28
CA THR A 33 -3.11 2.00 5.25
C THR A 33 -3.91 2.62 6.40
N SER A 34 -3.22 2.95 7.48
CA SER A 34 -3.76 3.68 8.63
C SER A 34 -2.72 4.70 9.11
N GLU A 35 -3.15 5.68 9.92
CA GLU A 35 -2.27 6.73 10.46
C GLU A 35 -1.03 6.15 11.17
N ASP A 36 -1.20 5.22 12.12
CA ASP A 36 -0.07 4.54 12.81
C ASP A 36 0.93 3.88 11.84
N MET A 37 0.43 3.28 10.76
CA MET A 37 1.32 2.65 9.77
C MET A 37 2.14 3.71 9.02
N ILE A 38 1.54 4.86 8.72
CA ILE A 38 2.22 5.97 8.06
C ILE A 38 3.24 6.62 8.99
N ASP A 39 2.90 6.88 10.25
CA ASP A 39 3.83 7.45 11.22
C ASP A 39 5.10 6.60 11.36
N LYS A 40 4.93 5.27 11.46
CA LYS A 40 6.06 4.32 11.46
C LYS A 40 6.78 4.27 10.13
N ALA A 41 6.05 4.40 9.01
CA ALA A 41 6.67 4.45 7.70
C ALA A 41 7.64 5.63 7.55
N LEU A 42 7.29 6.79 8.11
CA LEU A 42 8.11 8.00 8.05
C LEU A 42 9.42 7.87 8.81
N CYS A 43 9.51 7.00 9.83
CA CYS A 43 10.78 6.70 10.50
C CYS A 43 11.82 6.11 9.52
N ARG A 44 11.37 5.38 8.49
CA ARG A 44 12.25 4.78 7.47
C ARG A 44 12.27 5.58 6.17
N TYR A 45 11.17 6.26 5.86
CA TYR A 45 10.89 7.01 4.63
C TYR A 45 10.45 8.47 4.93
N PRO A 46 11.33 9.33 5.49
CA PRO A 46 11.00 10.71 5.85
C PRO A 46 10.39 11.61 4.77
N HIS A 47 10.62 11.33 3.48
CA HIS A 47 10.14 12.19 2.39
C HIS A 47 8.86 11.67 1.74
N LEU A 48 8.29 10.58 2.27
CA LEU A 48 7.19 9.86 1.67
C LEU A 48 5.94 10.72 1.43
N LEU A 49 5.61 11.63 2.36
CA LEU A 49 4.42 12.47 2.24
C LEU A 49 4.58 13.58 1.18
N ASP A 50 5.81 13.97 0.88
CA ASP A 50 6.14 15.06 -0.05
C ASP A 50 6.14 14.59 -1.51
N HIS A 51 6.03 13.28 -1.74
CA HIS A 51 5.96 12.73 -3.08
C HIS A 51 4.76 13.27 -3.85
N ALA A 52 5.01 13.79 -5.05
CA ALA A 52 3.94 14.13 -5.98
C ALA A 52 3.13 12.86 -6.31
N CYS A 53 1.81 12.96 -6.24
CA CYS A 53 0.90 11.84 -6.41
C CYS A 53 -0.39 12.32 -7.07
N VAL A 54 -0.77 11.71 -8.19
CA VAL A 54 -2.06 11.99 -8.83
C VAL A 54 -3.15 11.22 -8.08
N ASN A 55 -3.96 11.93 -7.31
CA ASN A 55 -5.06 11.38 -6.54
C ASN A 55 -6.27 12.33 -6.52
N ASP A 56 -7.35 11.93 -5.85
CA ASP A 56 -8.62 12.67 -5.80
C ASP A 56 -8.71 13.72 -4.68
N ARG A 57 -7.66 13.87 -3.85
CA ARG A 57 -7.65 14.75 -2.67
C ARG A 57 -6.64 15.89 -2.72
N GLY A 58 -5.54 15.74 -3.46
CA GLY A 58 -4.54 16.79 -3.64
C GLY A 58 -3.34 16.33 -4.46
N GLU A 59 -2.27 17.11 -4.42
CA GLU A 59 -1.11 16.93 -5.32
C GLU A 59 -0.01 16.01 -4.76
N THR A 60 -0.08 15.69 -3.47
CA THR A 60 0.94 14.88 -2.80
C THR A 60 0.38 13.59 -2.20
N PHE A 61 1.23 12.59 -2.04
CA PHE A 61 0.87 11.32 -1.41
C PHE A 61 0.37 11.53 0.02
N GLY A 62 0.90 12.52 0.75
CA GLY A 62 0.47 12.86 2.10
C GLY A 62 -1.03 13.12 2.25
N THR A 63 -1.71 13.59 1.19
CA THR A 63 -3.15 13.86 1.20
C THR A 63 -4.02 12.59 1.25
N VAL A 64 -3.46 11.43 0.91
CA VAL A 64 -4.15 10.12 0.89
C VAL A 64 -3.44 9.05 1.72
N ALA A 65 -2.23 9.32 2.21
CA ALA A 65 -1.33 8.34 2.81
C ALA A 65 -1.98 7.49 3.91
N SER A 66 -2.78 8.08 4.80
CA SER A 66 -3.42 7.36 5.92
C SER A 66 -4.63 6.52 5.54
N ARG A 67 -5.12 6.63 4.29
CA ARG A 67 -6.29 5.89 3.81
C ARG A 67 -6.21 5.59 2.31
N THR A 68 -5.12 4.95 1.91
CA THR A 68 -4.88 4.46 0.54
C THR A 68 -4.61 2.95 0.56
N SER A 69 -4.53 2.31 -0.61
CA SER A 69 -4.15 0.90 -0.65
C SER A 69 -2.70 0.71 -0.15
N VAL A 70 -2.44 -0.40 0.52
CA VAL A 70 -1.07 -0.76 0.94
C VAL A 70 -0.13 -0.96 -0.25
N ALA A 71 -0.66 -1.35 -1.41
CA ALA A 71 0.11 -1.42 -2.65
C ALA A 71 0.58 -0.03 -3.13
N HIS A 72 -0.24 1.00 -2.95
CA HIS A 72 0.14 2.39 -3.26
C HIS A 72 1.24 2.90 -2.32
N LEU A 73 1.20 2.48 -1.05
CA LEU A 73 2.31 2.74 -0.12
C LEU A 73 3.60 2.04 -0.56
N VAL A 74 3.52 0.77 -0.99
CA VAL A 74 4.68 0.02 -1.52
C VAL A 74 5.30 0.74 -2.72
N GLU A 75 4.50 1.26 -3.65
CA GLU A 75 4.97 2.03 -4.79
C GLU A 75 5.85 3.21 -4.34
N HIS A 76 5.33 4.08 -3.47
CA HIS A 76 6.04 5.26 -3.03
C HIS A 76 7.29 4.93 -2.19
N MET A 77 7.24 3.90 -1.33
CA MET A 77 8.42 3.43 -0.60
C MET A 77 9.52 2.92 -1.53
N ALA A 78 9.14 2.16 -2.57
CA ALA A 78 10.09 1.64 -3.54
C ALA A 78 10.71 2.76 -4.39
N ILE A 79 9.93 3.78 -4.77
CA ILE A 79 10.44 5.00 -5.42
C ILE A 79 11.45 5.72 -4.53
N GLU A 80 11.13 5.95 -3.25
CA GLU A 80 12.07 6.61 -2.33
C GLU A 80 13.35 5.78 -2.12
N GLY A 81 13.20 4.46 -2.04
CA GLY A 81 14.32 3.52 -1.94
C GLY A 81 15.32 3.69 -3.09
N GLN A 82 14.82 3.79 -4.33
CA GLN A 82 15.63 4.08 -5.50
C GLN A 82 16.26 5.47 -5.42
N ALA A 83 15.48 6.50 -5.10
CA ALA A 83 15.94 7.88 -5.06
C ALA A 83 17.10 8.10 -4.06
N ARG A 84 17.15 7.35 -2.96
CA ARG A 84 18.22 7.44 -1.95
C ARG A 84 19.57 6.92 -2.40
N VAL A 85 19.57 5.95 -3.31
CA VAL A 85 20.79 5.30 -3.79
C VAL A 85 21.15 5.71 -5.21
N SER A 86 20.26 6.39 -5.92
CA SER A 86 20.58 6.97 -7.22
C SER A 86 21.68 8.02 -7.05
N SER A 87 22.70 7.90 -7.90
CA SER A 87 23.81 8.83 -8.00
C SER A 87 23.47 10.04 -8.89
N GLY A 88 22.30 10.03 -9.55
CA GLY A 88 21.85 11.08 -10.45
C GLY A 88 21.04 12.16 -9.73
N ALA A 89 21.53 13.40 -9.74
CA ALA A 89 20.83 14.56 -9.17
C ALA A 89 19.48 14.93 -9.87
N LYS A 90 19.00 14.11 -10.82
CA LYS A 90 17.82 14.40 -11.67
C LYS A 90 16.95 13.18 -12.01
N SER A 91 17.16 12.05 -11.35
CA SER A 91 16.45 10.82 -11.65
C SER A 91 14.98 10.95 -11.22
N LEU A 92 14.10 11.10 -12.20
CA LEU A 92 12.66 11.16 -11.99
C LEU A 92 12.08 9.76 -12.09
N PHE A 93 11.74 9.18 -10.94
CA PHE A 93 11.03 7.91 -10.87
C PHE A 93 9.52 8.17 -10.88
N VAL A 94 8.81 7.45 -11.75
CA VAL A 94 7.35 7.47 -11.83
C VAL A 94 6.81 6.09 -11.47
N GLY A 95 5.67 6.09 -10.79
CA GLY A 95 4.96 4.87 -10.44
C GLY A 95 3.50 4.91 -10.84
N LYS A 96 2.88 3.74 -10.81
CA LYS A 96 1.44 3.59 -10.95
C LYS A 96 0.95 2.36 -10.19
N THR A 97 -0.05 2.58 -9.35
CA THR A 97 -0.78 1.52 -8.67
C THR A 97 -2.19 1.38 -9.24
N SER A 98 -2.61 0.15 -9.47
CA SER A 98 -3.98 -0.18 -9.87
C SER A 98 -4.39 -1.55 -9.34
N TRP A 99 -5.67 -1.88 -9.37
CA TRP A 99 -6.12 -3.23 -9.09
C TRP A 99 -6.08 -4.08 -10.37
N ALA A 100 -5.21 -5.09 -10.41
CA ALA A 100 -5.25 -6.10 -11.47
C ALA A 100 -6.48 -7.00 -11.32
N ASN A 101 -6.84 -7.33 -10.07
CA ASN A 101 -8.08 -8.01 -9.74
C ASN A 101 -8.51 -7.67 -8.30
N ARG A 102 -9.46 -6.74 -8.15
CA ARG A 102 -9.92 -6.29 -6.83
C ARG A 102 -10.59 -7.38 -6.00
N ALA A 103 -11.38 -8.26 -6.64
CA ALA A 103 -12.08 -9.35 -5.96
C ALA A 103 -11.13 -10.42 -5.42
N LYS A 104 -9.93 -10.54 -6.00
CA LYS A 104 -8.87 -11.45 -5.53
C LYS A 104 -7.78 -10.75 -4.73
N LEU A 105 -7.98 -9.48 -4.34
CA LEU A 105 -7.00 -8.68 -3.60
C LEU A 105 -5.61 -8.65 -4.30
N LEU A 106 -5.63 -8.53 -5.63
CA LEU A 106 -4.43 -8.43 -6.45
C LEU A 106 -4.26 -7.01 -6.98
N ALA A 107 -3.29 -6.30 -6.43
CA ALA A 107 -2.86 -5.01 -6.94
C ALA A 107 -1.71 -5.19 -7.94
N ARG A 108 -1.55 -4.22 -8.83
CA ARG A 108 -0.43 -4.08 -9.75
C ARG A 108 0.27 -2.77 -9.47
N VAL A 109 1.58 -2.85 -9.28
CA VAL A 109 2.49 -1.72 -9.08
C VAL A 109 3.48 -1.70 -10.23
N GLU A 110 3.51 -0.60 -10.97
CA GLU A 110 4.49 -0.32 -12.01
C GLU A 110 5.43 0.76 -11.52
N ILE A 111 6.75 0.59 -11.68
CA ILE A 111 7.75 1.56 -11.22
C ILE A 111 8.84 1.68 -12.27
N SER A 112 9.08 2.90 -12.76
CA SER A 112 10.23 3.16 -13.63
C SER A 112 11.53 3.02 -12.85
N TYR A 113 12.63 2.69 -13.52
CA TYR A 113 13.92 2.53 -12.89
C TYR A 113 15.06 3.02 -13.77
N GLU A 114 16.20 3.32 -13.14
CA GLU A 114 17.49 3.48 -13.83
C GLU A 114 18.31 2.18 -13.78
N ASP A 115 18.23 1.50 -12.63
CA ASP A 115 18.86 0.22 -12.36
C ASP A 115 17.76 -0.74 -11.84
N ASP A 116 17.56 -1.84 -12.56
CA ASP A 116 16.51 -2.82 -12.25
C ASP A 116 16.78 -3.58 -10.96
N LEU A 117 18.04 -3.87 -10.63
CA LEU A 117 18.42 -4.53 -9.38
C LEU A 117 18.13 -3.63 -8.19
N VAL A 118 18.38 -2.32 -8.31
CA VAL A 118 18.01 -1.34 -7.29
C VAL A 118 16.50 -1.24 -7.13
N ALA A 119 15.74 -1.24 -8.23
CA ALA A 119 14.28 -1.22 -8.20
C ALA A 119 13.69 -2.46 -7.54
N LEU A 120 14.20 -3.65 -7.89
CA LEU A 120 13.79 -4.93 -7.31
C LEU A 120 14.13 -5.02 -5.82
N ALA A 121 15.31 -4.56 -5.41
CA ALA A 121 15.72 -4.51 -4.01
C ALA A 121 14.82 -3.55 -3.21
N SER A 122 14.52 -2.37 -3.77
CA SER A 122 13.65 -1.36 -3.16
C SER A 122 12.21 -1.85 -3.03
N LEU A 123 11.66 -2.49 -4.08
CA LEU A 123 10.35 -3.15 -4.04
C LEU A 123 10.29 -4.22 -2.94
N ARG A 124 11.29 -5.10 -2.88
CA ARG A 124 11.35 -6.17 -1.87
C ARG A 124 11.40 -5.59 -0.45
N ALA A 125 12.22 -4.57 -0.23
CA ALA A 125 12.32 -3.90 1.06
C ALA A 125 11.00 -3.24 1.47
N ALA A 126 10.33 -2.56 0.54
CA ALA A 126 9.03 -1.93 0.76
C ALA A 126 7.96 -2.97 1.13
N VAL A 127 7.84 -4.08 0.39
CA VAL A 127 6.84 -5.12 0.66
C VAL A 127 7.07 -5.77 2.03
N LEU A 128 8.32 -6.13 2.35
CA LEU A 128 8.63 -6.74 3.66
C LEU A 128 8.32 -5.78 4.81
N PHE A 129 8.58 -4.48 4.62
CA PHE A 129 8.29 -3.50 5.65
C PHE A 129 6.79 -3.27 5.82
N VAL A 130 6.01 -3.24 4.74
CA VAL A 130 4.54 -3.16 4.83
C VAL A 130 3.97 -4.42 5.48
N ASP A 131 4.50 -5.62 5.18
CA ASP A 131 4.10 -6.86 5.85
C ASP A 131 4.36 -6.81 7.36
N TYR A 132 5.51 -6.27 7.77
CA TYR A 132 5.84 -6.00 9.17
C TYR A 132 4.85 -5.02 9.82
N LEU A 133 4.55 -3.89 9.18
CA LEU A 133 3.60 -2.90 9.72
C LEU A 133 2.20 -3.48 9.88
N LEU A 134 1.77 -4.33 8.95
CA LEU A 134 0.50 -5.04 9.04
C LEU A 134 0.50 -6.07 10.18
N ALA A 135 1.65 -6.71 10.45
CA ALA A 135 1.81 -7.62 11.58
C ALA A 135 1.64 -6.91 12.92
N GLU A 136 2.35 -5.82 13.13
CA GLU A 136 2.26 -5.03 14.36
C GLU A 136 0.85 -4.52 14.62
N ARG A 137 0.13 -4.13 13.56
CA ARG A 137 -1.24 -3.64 13.67
C ARG A 137 -2.23 -4.73 14.11
N GLU A 138 -2.05 -5.96 13.63
CA GLU A 138 -2.86 -7.10 14.05
C GLU A 138 -2.60 -7.44 15.53
N GLU A 139 -1.34 -7.43 15.94
CA GLU A 139 -0.94 -7.64 17.35
C GLU A 139 -1.52 -6.54 18.26
N ALA A 140 -1.46 -5.28 17.83
CA ALA A 140 -2.05 -4.16 18.56
C ALA A 140 -3.58 -4.30 18.69
N ARG A 141 -4.28 -4.74 17.64
CA ARG A 141 -5.74 -5.01 17.69
C ARG A 141 -6.09 -6.12 18.67
N PHE A 142 -5.27 -7.17 18.73
CA PHE A 142 -5.45 -8.26 19.68
C PHE A 142 -5.27 -7.78 21.13
N CYS A 143 -4.28 -6.91 21.39
CA CYS A 143 -4.03 -6.34 22.71
C CYS A 143 -5.13 -5.37 23.19
N VAL A 144 -5.80 -4.66 22.26
CA VAL A 144 -6.87 -3.70 22.58
C VAL A 144 -8.24 -4.39 22.77
N GLY A 145 -8.36 -5.69 22.47
CA GLY A 145 -9.61 -6.44 22.66
C GLY A 145 -10.72 -6.04 21.68
N GLU A 146 -10.37 -5.53 20.50
CA GLU A 146 -11.36 -5.36 19.43
C GLU A 146 -11.78 -6.73 18.90
N ALA A 147 -13.00 -7.15 19.25
CA ALA A 147 -13.58 -8.40 18.75
C ALA A 147 -13.56 -8.41 17.21
N PRO A 148 -13.23 -9.54 16.56
CA PRO A 148 -13.25 -9.62 15.11
C PRO A 148 -14.66 -9.28 14.60
N LEU A 149 -14.75 -8.44 13.56
CA LEU A 149 -16.01 -8.17 12.88
C LEU A 149 -16.63 -9.51 12.51
N LYS A 150 -17.76 -9.83 13.15
CA LYS A 150 -18.57 -10.98 12.79
C LYS A 150 -18.91 -10.83 11.31
N THR A 151 -18.49 -11.80 10.51
CA THR A 151 -18.98 -12.00 9.15
C THR A 151 -20.46 -12.36 9.25
N GLU A 152 -21.32 -11.34 9.18
CA GLU A 152 -22.74 -11.57 8.95
C GLU A 152 -22.90 -12.29 7.61
N LYS A 153 -23.38 -13.53 7.68
CA LYS A 153 -23.90 -14.24 6.51
C LYS A 153 -25.07 -13.43 5.97
N ARG A 154 -24.85 -12.66 4.89
CA ARG A 154 -25.94 -12.09 4.09
C ARG A 154 -26.73 -13.22 3.44
N ASN A 155 -27.84 -13.57 4.05
CA ASN A 155 -28.94 -14.25 3.39
C ASN A 155 -29.91 -13.19 2.85
N GLY A 156 -30.08 -13.16 1.53
CA GLY A 156 -31.32 -12.87 0.82
C GLY A 156 -31.96 -11.48 0.92
N ASN A 157 -32.03 -10.80 -0.24
CA ASN A 157 -32.90 -9.66 -0.61
C ASN A 157 -32.69 -8.38 0.26
N GLU A 158 -32.81 -7.12 -0.16
CA GLU A 158 -33.68 -6.40 -1.08
C GLU A 158 -33.00 -5.06 -1.48
N SER A 159 -33.55 -4.47 -2.55
CA SER A 159 -33.49 -3.10 -3.11
C SER A 159 -32.71 -1.92 -2.46
N ALA A 160 -32.16 -1.11 -3.39
CA ALA A 160 -31.77 0.30 -3.37
C ALA A 160 -32.16 1.20 -2.16
N GLY A 161 -31.20 2.04 -1.73
CA GLY A 161 -31.47 3.20 -0.88
C GLY A 161 -30.21 4.02 -0.55
N CYS A 162 -30.12 5.22 -1.11
CA CYS A 162 -29.14 6.25 -0.74
C CYS A 162 -29.46 6.75 0.68
N PHE A 163 -28.50 6.73 1.62
CA PHE A 163 -28.67 7.36 2.94
C PHE A 163 -27.56 8.37 3.22
N ARG A 164 -28.01 9.61 3.42
CA ARG A 164 -27.30 10.81 3.85
C ARG A 164 -26.93 10.67 5.33
N ILE A 165 -25.72 11.08 5.72
CA ILE A 165 -25.32 11.20 7.13
C ILE A 165 -25.63 12.64 7.60
N PRO A 166 -26.24 12.84 8.79
CA PRO A 166 -26.40 14.17 9.38
C PRO A 166 -25.11 14.64 10.06
N TYR A 167 -24.76 15.91 9.83
CA TYR A 167 -23.81 16.67 10.64
C TYR A 167 -24.48 17.06 11.96
N ASN A 168 -23.77 16.91 13.09
CA ASN A 168 -24.09 17.59 14.34
C ASN A 168 -22.90 18.49 14.73
N GLY A 169 -23.24 19.77 14.92
CA GLY A 169 -22.62 20.82 15.75
C GLY A 169 -21.14 20.73 16.08
#